data_AF-A0A7K1NLT2-F1
#
_entry.id   AF-A0A7K1NLT2-F1
#
_cell.length_a   1.000
_cell.length_b   1.000
_cell.length_c   1.000
_cell.angle_alpha   90.00
_cell.angle_beta   90.00
_cell.angle_gamma   90.00
#
_symmetry.space_group_name_H-M   'P 1'
#
loop_
_entity.id
_entity.type
_entity.pdbx_description
1 polymer ?
#
loop_
_entity_poly.entity_id
_entity_poly.type
_entity_poly.pdbx_seq_one_letter_code
_entity_poly.pdbx_strand_id
1 'polypeptide(L)'
;MSDASARVFDSGKFTTALKSIRLHSLSKEFPVITMDAEPDQIDWNFTLFGASILASTSTERAQNAVLRIASGCLSEDVETEAGHKHAAAALLERVGNHRAVQLAESRNMVDPEVWTKLPPLLRLEIIRTKLRLSIPLSTGENLEVNTFQEQLWAGAKANEWLSVSAPTSAGKSRIVREWFLEQIRQRERITAVYLAPTRALVEESVRRLP
;
A
#
# COMPACT_ATOMS: atom_id res chain seq x y z
N MET A 1 11.82 -15.88 2.37
CA MET A 1 10.37 -16.07 2.67
C MET A 1 10.30 -16.92 3.93
N SER A 2 9.38 -16.62 4.87
CA SER A 2 9.15 -17.53 5.99
C SER A 2 8.50 -18.82 5.49
N ASP A 3 8.71 -19.94 6.19
CA ASP A 3 8.10 -21.24 5.86
C ASP A 3 6.56 -21.13 5.75
N ALA A 4 5.93 -20.35 6.63
CA ALA A 4 4.49 -20.11 6.61
C ALA A 4 4.00 -19.40 5.32
N SER A 5 4.73 -18.39 4.83
CA SER A 5 4.32 -17.65 3.62
C SER A 5 4.44 -18.50 2.35
N ALA A 6 5.44 -19.38 2.27
CA ALA A 6 5.54 -20.33 1.17
C ALA A 6 4.34 -21.27 1.14
N ARG A 7 3.99 -21.86 2.30
CA ARG A 7 2.82 -22.74 2.43
C ARG A 7 1.49 -22.08 2.04
N VAL A 8 1.31 -20.79 2.34
CA VAL A 8 0.12 -20.04 1.89
C VAL A 8 0.05 -19.98 0.37
N PHE A 9 1.17 -19.72 -0.31
CA PHE A 9 1.21 -19.67 -1.77
C PHE A 9 1.15 -21.04 -2.45
N ASP A 10 1.59 -22.11 -1.78
CA ASP A 10 1.49 -23.48 -2.27
C ASP A 10 0.09 -24.07 -2.10
N SER A 11 -0.79 -23.41 -1.33
CA SER A 11 -2.19 -23.80 -1.18
C SER A 11 -2.99 -23.55 -2.45
N GLY A 12 -3.46 -24.64 -3.07
CA GLY A 12 -4.38 -24.58 -4.22
C GLY A 12 -5.60 -23.70 -3.93
N LYS A 13 -6.23 -23.87 -2.75
CA LYS A 13 -7.38 -23.07 -2.32
C LYS A 13 -7.08 -21.57 -2.30
N PHE A 14 -5.92 -21.16 -1.77
CA PHE A 14 -5.54 -19.74 -1.70
C PHE A 14 -5.26 -19.16 -3.10
N THR A 15 -4.59 -19.93 -3.97
CA THR A 15 -4.33 -19.49 -5.34
C THR A 15 -5.60 -19.38 -6.18
N THR A 16 -6.58 -20.27 -5.98
CA THR A 16 -7.90 -20.17 -6.59
C THR A 16 -8.63 -18.93 -6.09
N ALA A 17 -8.66 -18.66 -4.78
CA ALA A 17 -9.27 -17.45 -4.23
C ALA A 17 -8.66 -16.16 -4.82
N LEU A 18 -7.33 -16.09 -4.96
CA LEU A 18 -6.66 -14.96 -5.61
C LEU A 18 -7.03 -14.78 -7.09
N LYS A 19 -7.37 -15.87 -7.79
CA LYS A 19 -7.86 -15.84 -9.17
C LYS A 19 -9.32 -15.38 -9.20
N SER A 20 -10.20 -15.92 -8.35
CA SER A 20 -11.60 -15.49 -8.26
C SER A 20 -11.70 -13.99 -7.97
N ILE A 21 -10.95 -13.49 -6.97
CA ILE A 21 -10.91 -12.05 -6.65
C ILE A 21 -10.50 -11.21 -7.87
N ARG A 22 -9.54 -11.69 -8.69
CA ARG A 22 -9.16 -11.02 -9.94
C ARG A 22 -10.34 -10.91 -10.90
N LEU A 23 -11.02 -12.03 -11.12
CA LEU A 23 -12.10 -12.13 -12.09
C LEU A 23 -13.29 -11.26 -11.66
N HIS A 24 -13.67 -11.27 -10.38
CA HIS A 24 -14.69 -10.38 -9.82
C HIS A 24 -14.34 -8.89 -9.97
N SER A 25 -13.08 -8.50 -9.72
CA SER A 25 -12.67 -7.10 -9.94
C SER A 25 -12.75 -6.71 -11.41
N LEU A 26 -12.31 -7.59 -12.32
CA LEU A 26 -12.35 -7.33 -13.76
C LEU A 26 -13.77 -7.24 -14.32
N SER A 27 -14.68 -8.10 -13.87
CA SER A 27 -16.08 -8.06 -14.33
C SER A 27 -16.79 -6.77 -13.88
N LYS A 28 -16.48 -6.27 -12.67
CA LYS A 28 -16.98 -4.98 -12.18
C LYS A 28 -16.40 -3.79 -12.93
N GLU A 29 -15.10 -3.82 -13.25
CA GLU A 29 -14.41 -2.72 -13.94
C GLU A 29 -14.74 -2.66 -15.43
N PHE A 30 -14.99 -3.81 -16.06
CA PHE A 30 -15.28 -3.91 -17.49
C PHE A 30 -16.58 -4.70 -17.74
N PRO A 31 -17.76 -4.06 -17.60
CA PRO A 31 -19.06 -4.73 -17.76
C PRO A 31 -19.30 -5.34 -19.15
N VAL A 32 -18.52 -4.92 -20.15
CA VAL A 32 -18.58 -5.41 -21.54
C VAL A 32 -17.95 -6.80 -21.68
N ILE A 33 -17.11 -7.21 -20.72
CA ILE A 33 -16.45 -8.53 -20.75
C ILE A 33 -17.44 -9.59 -20.29
N THR A 34 -17.80 -10.51 -21.20
CA THR A 34 -18.51 -11.73 -20.87
C THR A 34 -17.50 -12.76 -20.35
N MET A 35 -17.72 -13.30 -19.16
CA MET A 35 -16.89 -14.37 -18.62
C MET A 35 -17.41 -15.72 -19.12
N ASP A 36 -16.51 -16.58 -19.60
CA ASP A 36 -16.86 -17.93 -20.06
C ASP A 36 -17.35 -18.84 -18.93
N ALA A 37 -16.97 -18.52 -17.68
CA ALA A 37 -17.40 -19.21 -16.47
C ALA A 37 -17.53 -18.22 -15.32
N GLU A 38 -18.51 -18.46 -14.44
CA GLU A 38 -18.61 -17.71 -13.19
C GLU A 38 -17.41 -18.05 -12.27
N PRO A 39 -16.80 -17.03 -11.64
CA PRO A 39 -15.72 -17.25 -10.69
C PRO A 39 -16.20 -18.04 -9.46
N ASP A 40 -15.31 -18.87 -8.90
CA ASP A 40 -15.60 -19.65 -7.70
C ASP A 40 -15.87 -18.71 -6.51
N GLN A 41 -16.83 -19.11 -5.67
CA GLN A 41 -17.15 -18.42 -4.41
C GLN A 41 -15.90 -18.29 -3.52
N ILE A 42 -15.75 -17.11 -2.89
CA ILE A 42 -14.57 -16.81 -2.08
C ILE A 42 -14.84 -17.10 -0.60
N ASP A 43 -14.05 -18.00 -0.01
CA ASP A 43 -13.98 -18.16 1.44
C ASP A 43 -13.17 -17.00 2.05
N TRP A 44 -13.85 -15.91 2.41
CA TRP A 44 -13.22 -14.70 2.94
C TRP A 44 -12.49 -14.94 4.27
N ASN A 45 -13.01 -15.82 5.14
CA ASN A 45 -12.36 -16.16 6.40
C ASN A 45 -10.98 -16.78 6.16
N PHE A 46 -10.93 -17.81 5.31
CA PHE A 46 -9.67 -18.47 4.94
C PHE A 46 -8.72 -17.51 4.21
N THR A 47 -9.25 -16.71 3.28
CA THR A 47 -8.46 -15.85 2.41
C THR A 47 -7.85 -14.66 3.18
N LEU A 48 -8.62 -14.01 4.06
CA LEU A 48 -8.13 -12.95 4.94
C LEU A 48 -7.14 -13.49 5.98
N PHE A 49 -7.36 -14.70 6.50
CA PHE A 49 -6.38 -15.37 7.36
C PHE A 49 -5.05 -15.60 6.63
N GLY A 50 -5.08 -16.13 5.40
CA GLY A 50 -3.88 -16.26 4.57
C GLY A 50 -3.18 -14.91 4.32
N ALA A 51 -3.96 -13.85 4.03
CA ALA A 51 -3.42 -12.50 3.87
C ALA A 51 -2.75 -11.98 5.16
N SER A 52 -3.29 -12.29 6.34
CA SER A 52 -2.70 -11.89 7.62
C SER A 52 -1.30 -12.47 7.86
N ILE A 53 -1.06 -13.70 7.39
CA ILE A 53 0.26 -14.35 7.41
C ILE A 53 1.21 -13.64 6.43
N LEU A 54 0.71 -13.29 5.24
CA LEU A 54 1.48 -12.60 4.22
C LEU A 54 1.82 -11.15 4.58
N ALA A 55 0.99 -10.47 5.37
CA ALA A 55 1.21 -9.07 5.77
C ALA A 55 2.52 -8.86 6.55
N SER A 56 3.03 -9.89 7.22
CA SER A 56 4.33 -9.86 7.91
C SER A 56 5.53 -10.05 6.94
N THR A 57 5.29 -10.24 5.65
CA THR A 57 6.33 -10.58 4.65
C THR A 57 6.60 -9.42 3.71
N SER A 58 7.87 -9.03 3.59
CA SER A 58 8.30 -7.84 2.83
C SER A 58 8.44 -8.06 1.31
N THR A 59 8.10 -9.25 0.78
CA THR A 59 8.19 -9.51 -0.67
C THR A 59 7.07 -8.82 -1.42
N GLU A 60 7.37 -8.30 -2.62
CA GLU A 60 6.37 -7.67 -3.51
C GLU A 60 5.16 -8.59 -3.78
N ARG A 61 5.40 -9.89 -4.03
CA ARG A 61 4.35 -10.89 -4.22
C ARG A 61 3.39 -10.96 -3.04
N ALA A 62 3.91 -10.98 -1.81
CA ALA A 62 3.10 -11.01 -0.59
C ALA A 62 2.30 -9.72 -0.42
N GLN A 63 2.94 -8.56 -0.60
CA GLN A 63 2.29 -7.27 -0.50
C GLN A 63 1.16 -7.11 -1.52
N ASN A 64 1.41 -7.46 -2.78
CA ASN A 64 0.38 -7.44 -3.82
C ASN A 64 -0.79 -8.40 -3.52
N ALA A 65 -0.52 -9.58 -2.97
CA ALA A 65 -1.58 -10.50 -2.56
C ALA A 65 -2.45 -9.91 -1.44
N VAL A 66 -1.83 -9.32 -0.40
CA VAL A 66 -2.56 -8.68 0.70
C VAL A 66 -3.41 -7.52 0.19
N LEU A 67 -2.82 -6.62 -0.61
CA LEU A 67 -3.54 -5.49 -1.20
C LEU A 67 -4.73 -5.95 -2.03
N ARG A 68 -4.55 -6.96 -2.87
CA ARG A 68 -5.61 -7.49 -3.72
C ARG A 68 -6.74 -8.11 -2.91
N ILE A 69 -6.40 -8.92 -1.91
CA ILE A 69 -7.39 -9.58 -1.05
C ILE A 69 -8.18 -8.55 -0.27
N ALA A 70 -7.50 -7.62 0.39
CA ALA A 70 -8.17 -6.64 1.23
C ALA A 70 -9.02 -5.67 0.40
N SER A 71 -8.50 -5.12 -0.71
CA SER A 71 -9.29 -4.26 -1.60
C SER A 71 -10.47 -5.01 -2.23
N GLY A 72 -10.26 -6.26 -2.67
CA GLY A 72 -11.33 -7.10 -3.20
C GLY A 72 -12.44 -7.34 -2.17
N CYS A 73 -12.07 -7.64 -0.92
CA CYS A 73 -13.02 -7.83 0.18
C CYS A 73 -13.83 -6.56 0.46
N LEU A 74 -13.19 -5.39 0.44
CA LEU A 74 -13.90 -4.14 0.67
C LEU A 74 -14.91 -3.84 -0.44
N SER A 75 -14.56 -4.13 -1.69
CA SER A 75 -15.38 -3.91 -2.89
C SER A 75 -16.44 -4.97 -3.16
N GLU A 76 -16.55 -6.00 -2.32
CA GLU A 76 -17.57 -7.03 -2.46
C GLU A 76 -18.71 -6.79 -1.48
N ASP A 77 -19.95 -6.78 -1.98
CA ASP A 77 -21.13 -6.43 -1.18
C ASP A 77 -22.06 -7.62 -0.92
N VAL A 78 -22.01 -8.66 -1.76
CA VAL A 78 -22.93 -9.80 -1.66
C VAL A 78 -22.39 -10.87 -0.71
N GLU A 79 -21.08 -11.08 -0.70
CA GLU A 79 -20.46 -12.23 -0.02
C GLU A 79 -19.64 -11.86 1.22
N THR A 80 -19.64 -10.58 1.64
CA THR A 80 -18.84 -10.13 2.78
C THR A 80 -19.69 -9.62 3.93
N GLU A 81 -19.29 -9.99 5.14
CA GLU A 81 -19.86 -9.48 6.37
C GLU A 81 -19.04 -8.28 6.88
N ALA A 82 -19.63 -7.50 7.81
CA ALA A 82 -18.92 -6.37 8.43
C ALA A 82 -17.57 -6.79 9.04
N GLY A 83 -17.50 -7.98 9.65
CA GLY A 83 -16.25 -8.52 10.19
C GLY A 83 -15.15 -8.72 9.14
N HIS A 84 -15.51 -9.14 7.92
CA HIS A 84 -14.56 -9.28 6.81
C HIS A 84 -14.03 -7.92 6.37
N LYS A 85 -14.92 -6.94 6.20
CA LYS A 85 -14.53 -5.57 5.80
C LYS A 85 -13.64 -4.91 6.87
N HIS A 86 -13.91 -5.16 8.16
CA HIS A 86 -13.05 -4.70 9.26
C HIS A 86 -11.66 -5.34 9.22
N ALA A 87 -11.58 -6.65 9.00
CA ALA A 87 -10.31 -7.35 8.87
C ALA A 87 -9.51 -6.88 7.64
N ALA A 88 -10.18 -6.65 6.52
CA ALA A 88 -9.56 -6.10 5.31
C ALA A 88 -9.00 -4.68 5.54
N ALA A 89 -9.76 -3.80 6.20
CA ALA A 89 -9.29 -2.47 6.57
C ALA A 89 -8.07 -2.54 7.50
N ALA A 90 -8.11 -3.41 8.51
CA ALA A 90 -6.98 -3.61 9.42
C ALA A 90 -5.73 -4.13 8.70
N LEU A 91 -5.89 -5.04 7.72
CA LEU A 91 -4.77 -5.51 6.89
C LEU A 91 -4.16 -4.39 6.05
N LEU A 92 -4.98 -3.54 5.44
CA LEU A 92 -4.50 -2.39 4.66
C LEU A 92 -3.73 -1.40 5.53
N GLU A 93 -4.25 -1.05 6.71
CA GLU A 93 -3.55 -0.21 7.69
C GLU A 93 -2.21 -0.82 8.11
N ARG A 94 -2.21 -2.13 8.39
CA ARG A 94 -1.03 -2.87 8.84
C ARG A 94 0.08 -2.91 7.78
N VAL A 95 -0.27 -2.97 6.49
CA VAL A 95 0.72 -2.88 5.38
C VAL A 95 1.02 -1.44 4.96
N GLY A 96 0.46 -0.44 5.64
CA GLY A 96 0.75 0.96 5.41
C GLY A 96 -0.05 1.61 4.27
N ASN A 97 -1.14 0.97 3.82
CA ASN A 97 -2.05 1.52 2.82
C ASN A 97 -3.23 2.26 3.48
N HIS A 98 -2.92 3.22 4.35
CA HIS A 98 -3.91 4.00 5.09
C HIS A 98 -4.89 4.75 4.16
N ARG A 99 -4.40 5.25 3.02
CA ARG A 99 -5.22 5.97 2.04
C ARG A 99 -6.33 5.10 1.43
N ALA A 100 -6.08 3.81 1.24
CA ALA A 100 -7.13 2.90 0.77
C ALA A 100 -8.24 2.73 1.81
N VAL A 101 -7.91 2.78 3.11
CA VAL A 101 -8.90 2.73 4.18
C VAL A 101 -9.70 4.03 4.27
N GLN A 102 -9.03 5.20 4.23
CA GLN A 102 -9.73 6.50 4.16
C GLN A 102 -10.69 6.58 2.96
N LEU A 103 -10.26 6.06 1.80
CA LEU A 103 -11.12 6.00 0.61
C LEU A 103 -12.34 5.10 0.85
N ALA A 104 -12.14 3.92 1.46
CA ALA A 104 -13.21 2.99 1.78
C ALA A 104 -14.20 3.59 2.80
N GLU A 105 -13.71 4.29 3.82
CA GLU A 105 -14.53 5.05 4.79
C GLU A 105 -15.35 6.12 4.07
N SER A 106 -14.72 6.93 3.20
CA SER A 106 -15.42 7.97 2.42
C SER A 106 -16.51 7.44 1.49
N ARG A 107 -16.41 6.16 1.12
CA ARG A 107 -17.38 5.44 0.27
C ARG A 107 -18.38 4.62 1.09
N ASN A 108 -18.39 4.77 2.43
CA ASN A 108 -19.22 4.00 3.36
C ASN A 108 -19.06 2.48 3.24
N MET A 109 -17.87 2.01 2.83
CA MET A 109 -17.57 0.58 2.70
C MET A 109 -17.09 -0.02 4.02
N VAL A 110 -16.60 0.82 4.94
CA VAL A 110 -16.09 0.46 6.27
C VAL A 110 -16.55 1.52 7.25
N ASP A 111 -16.96 1.09 8.44
CA ASP A 111 -17.28 1.98 9.54
C ASP A 111 -16.00 2.72 10.03
N PRO A 112 -15.96 4.06 10.08
CA PRO A 112 -14.81 4.81 10.57
C PRO A 112 -14.40 4.45 12.01
N GLU A 113 -15.34 3.94 12.83
CA GLU A 113 -15.06 3.51 14.20
C GLU A 113 -14.36 2.15 14.29
N VAL A 114 -14.14 1.46 13.17
CA VAL A 114 -13.48 0.14 13.14
C VAL A 114 -12.13 0.15 13.85
N TRP A 115 -11.38 1.25 13.70
CA TRP A 115 -10.13 1.44 14.41
C TRP A 115 -10.25 1.18 15.91
N THR A 116 -11.33 1.66 16.54
CA THR A 116 -11.55 1.54 18.00
C THR A 116 -11.85 0.12 18.43
N LYS A 117 -12.42 -0.68 17.53
CA LYS A 117 -12.84 -2.08 17.74
C LYS A 117 -11.69 -3.07 17.57
N LEU A 118 -10.53 -2.63 17.05
CA LEU A 118 -9.38 -3.50 16.84
C LEU A 118 -8.71 -3.94 18.16
N PRO A 119 -8.20 -5.19 18.23
CA PRO A 119 -7.41 -5.64 19.36
C PRO A 119 -6.25 -4.68 19.68
N PRO A 120 -5.95 -4.40 20.97
CA PRO A 120 -4.92 -3.43 21.35
C PRO A 120 -3.55 -3.67 20.70
N LEU A 121 -3.12 -4.93 20.60
CA LEU A 121 -1.85 -5.29 19.98
C LEU A 121 -1.81 -4.95 18.49
N LEU A 122 -2.92 -5.17 17.77
CA LEU A 122 -3.02 -4.84 16.36
C LEU A 122 -3.02 -3.32 16.14
N ARG A 123 -3.68 -2.56 17.04
CA ARG A 123 -3.61 -1.09 17.02
C ARG A 123 -2.18 -0.59 17.21
N LEU A 124 -1.42 -1.17 18.13
CA LEU A 124 -0.01 -0.80 18.33
C LEU A 124 0.84 -1.09 17.08
N GLU A 125 0.61 -2.20 16.39
CA GLU A 125 1.31 -2.52 15.14
C GLU A 125 1.00 -1.51 14.02
N ILE A 126 -0.26 -1.09 13.91
CA ILE A 126 -0.67 -0.06 12.94
C ILE A 126 -0.07 1.30 13.32
N ILE A 127 -0.10 1.70 14.60
CA ILE A 127 0.53 2.94 15.07
C ILE A 127 2.03 2.93 14.73
N ARG A 128 2.73 1.82 15.02
CA ARG A 128 4.14 1.65 14.65
C ARG A 128 4.35 1.81 13.15
N THR A 129 3.46 1.26 12.33
CA THR A 129 3.53 1.39 10.87
C THR A 129 3.32 2.83 10.43
N LYS A 130 2.34 3.55 10.98
CA LYS A 130 2.10 4.97 10.69
C LYS A 130 3.28 5.84 11.09
N LEU A 131 3.88 5.59 12.27
CA LEU A 131 5.09 6.30 12.71
C LEU A 131 6.28 6.03 11.79
N ARG A 132 6.48 4.77 11.37
CA ARG A 132 7.54 4.43 10.41
C ARG A 132 7.33 5.13 9.06
N LEU A 133 6.09 5.19 8.59
CA LEU A 133 5.70 5.79 7.32
C LEU A 133 5.45 7.30 7.39
N SER A 134 6.02 7.95 8.39
CA SER A 134 5.92 9.39 8.63
C SER A 134 7.33 9.94 8.82
N ILE A 135 7.72 10.85 7.93
CA ILE A 135 9.06 11.45 7.94
C ILE A 135 8.96 12.87 8.51
N PRO A 136 9.62 13.17 9.64
CA PRO A 136 9.67 14.53 10.15
C PRO A 136 10.52 15.41 9.24
N LEU A 137 9.97 16.55 8.82
CA LEU A 137 10.64 17.58 8.03
C LEU A 137 11.15 18.72 8.91
N SER A 138 12.12 19.48 8.43
CA SER A 138 12.69 20.64 9.14
C SER A 138 11.68 21.77 9.35
N THR A 139 10.56 21.76 8.62
CA THR A 139 9.44 22.69 8.80
C THR A 139 8.62 22.41 10.07
N GLY A 140 8.83 21.26 10.71
CA GLY A 140 7.99 20.76 11.81
C GLY A 140 6.78 19.93 11.34
N GLU A 141 6.56 19.84 10.03
CA GLU A 141 5.52 19.00 9.44
C GLU A 141 6.01 17.55 9.30
N ASN A 142 5.05 16.62 9.22
CA ASN A 142 5.32 15.21 8.94
C ASN A 142 4.91 14.87 7.51
N LEU A 143 5.87 14.37 6.73
CA LEU A 143 5.65 13.87 5.38
C LEU A 143 5.17 12.41 5.44
N GLU A 144 3.89 12.19 5.13
CA GLU A 144 3.37 10.85 4.90
C GLU A 144 3.95 10.23 3.63
N VAL A 145 4.43 9.00 3.77
CA VAL A 145 5.10 8.24 2.71
C VAL A 145 4.61 6.80 2.65
N ASN A 146 4.80 6.16 1.50
CA ASN A 146 4.66 4.70 1.39
C ASN A 146 5.98 4.00 1.77
N THR A 147 5.93 2.66 1.89
CA THR A 147 7.11 1.86 2.25
C THR A 147 8.31 2.07 1.31
N PHE A 148 8.09 2.22 0.00
CA PHE A 148 9.16 2.49 -0.96
C PHE A 148 9.82 3.86 -0.70
N GLN A 149 9.01 4.89 -0.49
CA GLN A 149 9.47 6.26 -0.25
C GLN A 149 10.23 6.38 1.08
N GLU A 150 9.78 5.69 2.12
CA GLU A 150 10.48 5.60 3.41
C GLU A 150 11.85 4.94 3.25
N GLN A 151 11.93 3.80 2.55
CA GLN A 151 13.19 3.11 2.28
C GLN A 151 14.16 3.96 1.46
N LEU A 152 13.65 4.67 0.44
CA LEU A 152 14.46 5.59 -0.37
C LEU A 152 15.03 6.71 0.49
N TRP A 153 14.20 7.32 1.35
CA TRP A 153 14.62 8.40 2.23
C TRP A 153 15.67 7.94 3.26
N ALA A 154 15.43 6.80 3.91
CA ALA A 154 16.39 6.21 4.85
C ALA A 154 17.71 5.86 4.15
N GLY A 155 17.63 5.26 2.95
CA GLY A 155 18.80 4.95 2.13
C GLY A 155 19.59 6.20 1.73
N ALA A 156 18.91 7.28 1.37
CA ALA A 156 19.55 8.54 0.99
C ALA A 156 20.20 9.26 2.19
N LYS A 157 19.67 9.10 3.42
CA LYS A 157 20.33 9.57 4.64
C LYS A 157 21.60 8.79 4.97
N ALA A 158 21.58 7.48 4.76
CA ALA A 158 22.64 6.59 5.21
C ALA A 158 23.79 6.40 4.22
N ASN A 159 23.59 6.76 2.94
CA ASN A 159 24.56 6.46 1.87
C ASN A 159 24.82 7.70 1.02
N GLU A 160 26.07 7.86 0.57
CA GLU A 160 26.45 8.90 -0.40
C GLU A 160 25.90 8.59 -1.80
N TRP A 161 25.84 7.30 -2.15
CA TRP A 161 25.34 6.81 -3.43
C TRP A 161 24.23 5.82 -3.19
N LEU A 162 23.07 6.06 -3.82
CA LEU A 162 21.91 5.20 -3.71
C LEU A 162 21.36 4.90 -5.11
N SER A 163 21.21 3.62 -5.42
CA SER A 163 20.47 3.16 -6.59
C SER A 163 19.15 2.52 -6.14
N VAL A 164 18.04 2.92 -6.77
CA VAL A 164 16.71 2.42 -6.39
C VAL A 164 15.91 2.08 -7.65
N SER A 165 15.40 0.85 -7.67
CA SER A 165 14.39 0.40 -8.63
C SER A 165 13.01 0.60 -8.01
N ALA A 166 12.11 1.25 -8.75
CA ALA A 166 10.77 1.59 -8.26
C ALA A 166 9.73 1.10 -9.27
N PRO A 167 8.60 0.52 -8.82
CA PRO A 167 7.43 0.36 -9.67
C PRO A 167 6.97 1.73 -10.19
N THR A 168 6.52 1.78 -11.44
CA THR A 168 5.85 2.98 -11.99
C THR A 168 4.68 3.35 -11.05
N SER A 169 4.53 4.63 -10.72
CA SER A 169 3.54 5.15 -9.76
C SER A 169 3.84 4.96 -8.26
N ALA A 170 5.00 4.42 -7.86
CA ALA A 170 5.43 4.37 -6.44
C ALA A 170 5.74 5.76 -5.82
N GLY A 171 5.65 6.83 -6.63
CA GLY A 171 5.89 8.21 -6.18
C GLY A 171 7.38 8.56 -6.07
N LYS A 172 8.25 7.93 -6.87
CA LYS A 172 9.70 8.20 -6.92
C LYS A 172 10.04 9.68 -7.12
N SER A 173 9.47 10.33 -8.13
CA SER A 173 9.76 11.74 -8.41
C SER A 173 9.32 12.66 -7.27
N ARG A 174 8.17 12.38 -6.64
CA ARG A 174 7.69 13.13 -5.46
C ARG A 174 8.69 13.01 -4.31
N ILE A 175 9.07 11.81 -3.91
CA ILE A 175 9.95 11.65 -2.73
C ILE A 175 11.35 12.20 -2.97
N VAL A 176 11.88 12.07 -4.19
CA VAL A 176 13.17 12.68 -4.56
C VAL A 176 13.09 14.20 -4.50
N ARG A 177 11.97 14.80 -4.94
CA ARG A 177 11.75 16.24 -4.81
C ARG A 177 11.68 16.68 -3.34
N GLU A 178 10.87 16.01 -2.51
CA GLU A 178 10.78 16.34 -1.08
C GLU A 178 12.15 16.23 -0.39
N TRP A 179 12.95 15.23 -0.78
CA TRP A 179 14.33 15.09 -0.31
C TRP A 179 15.19 16.31 -0.66
N PHE A 180 15.17 16.75 -1.92
CA PHE A 180 15.92 17.95 -2.33
C PHE A 180 15.45 19.20 -1.58
N LEU A 181 14.14 19.41 -1.45
CA LEU A 181 13.58 20.53 -0.69
C LEU A 181 14.07 20.52 0.76
N GLU A 182 14.08 19.35 1.39
CA GLU A 182 14.60 19.20 2.74
C GLU A 182 16.09 19.52 2.83
N GLN A 183 16.91 19.05 1.88
CA GLN A 183 18.34 19.37 1.85
C GLN A 183 18.60 20.88 1.63
N ILE A 184 17.78 21.55 0.82
CA ILE A 184 17.86 23.00 0.60
C ILE A 184 17.50 23.77 1.88
N ARG A 185 16.47 23.34 2.61
CA ARG A 185 16.05 23.99 3.87
C ARG A 185 17.07 23.87 4.99
N GLN A 186 17.81 22.76 5.03
CA GLN A 186 18.77 22.48 6.10
C GLN A 186 20.17 23.06 5.86
N ARG A 187 20.48 23.56 4.65
CA ARG A 187 21.81 24.05 4.29
C ARG A 187 21.75 25.47 3.77
N GLU A 188 22.63 26.34 4.27
CA GLU A 188 22.71 27.73 3.81
C GLU A 188 23.04 27.86 2.32
N ARG A 189 23.84 26.92 1.79
CA ARG A 189 24.20 26.85 0.37
C ARG A 189 24.26 25.39 -0.08
N ILE A 190 23.52 25.06 -1.12
CA ILE A 190 23.55 23.74 -1.77
C ILE A 190 23.38 23.91 -3.28
N THR A 191 24.08 23.07 -4.04
CA THR A 191 23.81 22.89 -5.47
C THR A 191 23.24 21.49 -5.66
N ALA A 192 22.00 21.43 -6.14
CA ALA A 192 21.29 20.20 -6.41
C ALA A 192 21.07 20.05 -7.92
N VAL A 193 21.38 18.88 -8.47
CA VAL A 193 21.16 18.57 -9.89
C VAL A 193 20.20 17.40 -9.99
N TYR A 194 19.05 17.61 -10.63
CA TYR A 194 18.07 16.57 -10.92
C TYR A 194 18.04 16.31 -12.43
N LEU A 195 18.50 15.12 -12.82
CA LEU A 195 18.51 14.67 -14.22
C LEU A 195 17.29 13.77 -14.46
N ALA A 196 16.45 14.15 -15.41
CA ALA A 196 15.28 13.38 -15.81
C ALA A 196 15.32 13.10 -17.34
N PRO A 197 14.82 11.95 -17.80
CA PRO A 197 14.91 11.56 -19.20
C PRO A 197 14.01 12.36 -20.15
N THR A 198 12.98 13.07 -19.66
CA THR A 198 12.05 13.84 -20.51
C THR A 198 11.69 15.21 -19.91
N ARG A 199 11.53 16.22 -20.79
CA ARG A 199 11.21 17.61 -20.40
C ARG A 199 9.86 17.74 -19.67
N ALA A 200 8.85 16.96 -20.07
CA ALA A 200 7.52 16.98 -19.42
C ALA A 200 7.57 16.61 -17.93
N LEU A 201 8.47 15.70 -17.54
CA LEU A 201 8.62 15.25 -16.16
C LEU A 201 9.33 16.31 -15.29
N VAL A 202 10.18 17.13 -15.90
CA VAL A 202 10.79 18.31 -15.28
C VAL A 202 9.73 19.40 -15.08
N GLU A 203 8.91 19.69 -16.09
CA GLU A 203 7.86 20.71 -16.02
C GLU A 203 6.79 20.38 -14.96
N GLU A 204 6.33 19.13 -14.86
CA GLU A 204 5.40 18.71 -13.80
C GLU A 204 6.01 18.85 -12.39
N SER A 205 7.30 18.57 -12.26
CA SER A 205 8.02 18.65 -10.99
C SER A 205 8.28 20.10 -10.56
N VAL A 206 8.58 21.00 -11.51
CA VAL A 206 8.84 22.42 -11.27
C VAL A 206 7.54 23.20 -10.98
N ARG A 207 6.43 22.89 -11.67
CA ARG A 207 5.14 23.60 -11.48
C ARG A 207 4.51 23.38 -10.10
N ARG A 208 5.03 22.44 -9.31
CA ARG A 208 4.61 22.12 -7.93
C ARG A 208 5.63 22.56 -6.87
N LEU A 209 6.69 23.27 -7.25
CA LEU A 209 7.51 24.03 -6.30
C LEU A 209 6.74 25.32 -5.95
N PRO A 210 6.63 25.68 -4.67
CA PRO A 210 6.05 26.96 -4.26
C PRO A 210 6.86 28.15 -4.78
#